data_AF-A0A951W7C1-F1
#
_entry.id   AF-A0A951W7C1-F1
#
_cell.length_a   1.000
_cell.length_b   1.000
_cell.length_c   1.000
_cell.angle_alpha   90.00
_cell.angle_beta   90.00
_cell.angle_gamma   90.00
#
_symmetry.space_group_name_H-M   'P 1'
#
loop_
_entity.id
_entity.type
_entity.pdbx_description
1 polymer ?
#
loop_
_entity_poly.entity_id
_entity_poly.type
_entity_poly.pdbx_seq_one_letter_code
_entity_poly.pdbx_strand_id
1 'polypeptide(L)'
;MNFLLFKKEFRLGVVLFIVFGLFLYTVNQTSEQIVFSFTKEQFFYYKPAFLKTMYIVLGAVIFALLIVLNRNNTVETEAKRNAFVSFISWTVFSFFPGWIFHLYFIIQTVKQKGSFMALEDQFWIYYAHDITLFLGFSLAGYFILRPVIHEGQ
;
A
#
# COMPACT_ATOMS: atom_id res chain seq x y z
N MET A 1 -21.92 1.12 20.79
CA MET A 1 -21.15 1.54 19.61
C MET A 1 -20.31 0.34 19.15
N ASN A 2 -20.86 -0.51 18.29
CA ASN A 2 -20.08 -1.62 17.70
C ASN A 2 -19.03 -0.99 16.80
N PHE A 3 -17.77 -1.00 17.24
CA PHE A 3 -16.68 -0.45 16.44
C PHE A 3 -16.66 -1.16 15.09
N LEU A 4 -16.79 -0.36 14.03
CA LEU A 4 -16.88 -0.80 12.64
C LEU A 4 -15.75 -1.76 12.22
N LEU A 5 -14.59 -1.62 12.86
CA LEU A 5 -13.40 -2.44 12.66
C LEU A 5 -13.49 -3.87 13.22
N PHE A 6 -14.42 -4.15 14.15
CA PHE A 6 -14.56 -5.47 14.79
C PHE A 6 -15.70 -6.31 14.20
N LYS A 7 -16.44 -5.73 13.26
CA LYS A 7 -17.45 -6.42 12.47
C LYS A 7 -16.83 -7.62 11.74
N LYS A 8 -17.47 -8.79 11.86
CA LYS A 8 -16.94 -10.05 11.30
C LYS A 8 -16.74 -9.95 9.78
N GLU A 9 -17.62 -9.21 9.12
CA GLU A 9 -17.61 -8.94 7.69
C GLU A 9 -16.37 -8.18 7.19
N PHE A 10 -15.74 -7.33 8.02
CA PHE A 10 -14.61 -6.49 7.61
C PHE A 10 -13.27 -6.93 8.21
N ARG A 11 -13.28 -7.85 9.18
CA ARG A 11 -12.11 -8.23 9.97
C ARG A 11 -10.90 -8.60 9.12
N LEU A 12 -11.08 -9.38 8.05
CA LEU A 12 -9.97 -9.81 7.20
C LEU A 12 -9.29 -8.63 6.50
N GLY A 13 -10.08 -7.72 5.90
CA GLY A 13 -9.56 -6.51 5.26
C GLY A 13 -8.88 -5.58 6.26
N VAL A 14 -9.44 -5.44 7.47
CA VAL A 14 -8.84 -4.65 8.56
C VAL A 14 -7.51 -5.26 9.02
N VAL A 15 -7.45 -6.58 9.23
CA VAL A 15 -6.20 -7.28 9.62
C VAL A 15 -5.13 -7.08 8.54
N LEU A 16 -5.48 -7.28 7.27
CA LEU A 16 -4.55 -7.09 6.16
C LEU A 16 -4.04 -5.64 6.09
N PHE A 17 -4.93 -4.66 6.27
CA PHE A 17 -4.58 -3.25 6.30
C PHE A 17 -3.62 -2.92 7.47
N ILE A 18 -3.87 -3.44 8.66
CA ILE A 18 -3.01 -3.22 9.84
C ILE A 18 -1.64 -3.86 9.64
N VAL A 19 -1.59 -5.12 9.18
CA VAL A 19 -0.33 -5.83 8.92
C VAL A 19 0.48 -5.08 7.86
N PHE A 20 -0.17 -4.63 6.79
CA PHE A 20 0.49 -3.82 5.78
C PHE A 20 0.99 -2.48 6.33
N GLY A 21 0.20 -1.80 7.17
CA GLY A 21 0.64 -0.56 7.84
C GLY A 21 1.86 -0.75 8.73
N LEU A 22 1.93 -1.85 9.49
CA LEU A 22 3.10 -2.22 10.29
C LEU A 22 4.31 -2.53 9.39
N PHE A 23 4.11 -3.23 8.29
CA PHE A 23 5.16 -3.45 7.29
C PHE A 23 5.67 -2.13 6.71
N LEU A 24 4.78 -1.20 6.34
CA LEU A 24 5.15 0.12 5.84
C LEU A 24 5.94 0.94 6.86
N TYR A 25 5.76 0.72 8.17
CA TYR A 25 6.58 1.36 9.19
C TYR A 25 8.03 0.87 9.14
N THR A 26 8.26 -0.43 8.93
CA THR A 26 9.60 -1.04 8.91
C THR A 26 10.21 -1.18 7.51
N VAL A 27 9.52 -0.75 6.46
CA VAL A 27 9.89 -1.04 5.07
C VAL A 27 11.27 -0.49 4.67
N ASN A 28 11.73 0.61 5.29
CA ASN A 28 13.07 1.15 5.05
C ASN A 28 14.12 0.14 5.52
N GLN A 29 14.02 -0.30 6.78
CA GLN A 29 14.95 -1.28 7.36
C GLN A 29 14.88 -2.62 6.62
N THR A 30 13.68 -3.08 6.27
CA THR A 30 13.51 -4.30 5.46
C THR A 30 14.21 -4.16 4.11
N SER A 31 14.07 -3.01 3.45
CA SER A 31 14.72 -2.74 2.17
C SER A 31 16.24 -2.70 2.29
N GLU A 32 16.78 -2.05 3.33
CA GLU A 32 18.22 -2.01 3.60
C GLU A 32 18.80 -3.41 3.83
N GLN A 33 18.12 -4.23 4.63
CA GLN A 33 18.52 -5.63 4.87
C GLN A 33 18.52 -6.47 3.59
N ILE A 34 17.52 -6.27 2.72
CA ILE A 34 17.47 -6.92 1.40
C ILE A 34 18.66 -6.48 0.56
N VAL A 35 18.90 -5.17 0.43
CA VAL A 35 20.03 -4.64 -0.35
C VAL A 35 21.36 -5.19 0.17
N PHE A 36 21.59 -5.18 1.48
CA PHE A 36 22.78 -5.78 2.10
C PHE A 36 22.91 -7.27 1.78
N SER A 37 21.80 -8.02 1.82
CA SER A 37 21.80 -9.45 1.52
C SER A 37 22.30 -9.77 0.10
N PHE A 38 21.96 -8.92 -0.87
CA PHE A 38 22.32 -9.07 -2.29
C PHE A 38 23.67 -8.44 -2.70
N THR A 39 24.12 -7.42 -1.97
CA THR A 39 25.31 -6.63 -2.33
C THR A 39 26.50 -6.92 -1.42
N LYS A 40 26.24 -7.36 -0.18
CA LYS A 40 27.21 -7.46 0.93
C LYS A 40 27.81 -6.12 1.34
N GLU A 41 27.22 -5.01 0.90
CA GLU A 41 27.63 -3.65 1.21
C GLU A 41 26.62 -3.02 2.17
N GLN A 42 27.12 -2.27 3.16
CA GLN A 42 26.26 -1.52 4.09
C GLN A 42 25.57 -0.40 3.33
N PHE A 43 24.24 -0.41 3.32
CA PHE A 43 23.39 0.58 2.66
C PHE A 43 22.38 1.14 3.66
N PHE A 44 22.25 2.47 3.66
CA PHE A 44 21.29 3.19 4.49
C PHE A 44 20.59 4.24 3.64
N TYR A 45 19.27 4.36 3.77
CA TYR A 45 18.54 5.45 3.15
C TYR A 45 18.87 6.77 3.83
N TYR A 46 19.47 7.71 3.10
CA TYR A 46 19.72 9.05 3.61
C TYR A 46 18.45 9.91 3.61
N LYS A 47 17.66 9.82 2.53
CA LYS A 47 16.31 10.38 2.44
C LYS A 47 15.25 9.30 2.59
N PRO A 48 14.07 9.62 3.14
CA PRO A 48 12.95 8.68 3.16
C PRO A 48 12.52 8.36 1.72
N ALA A 49 12.75 7.12 1.28
CA ALA A 49 12.22 6.62 0.00
C ALA A 49 10.71 6.44 0.01
N PHE A 50 10.10 6.32 1.19
CA PHE A 50 8.69 5.99 1.37
C PHE A 50 7.91 7.18 1.94
N LEU A 51 6.92 7.68 1.20
CA LEU A 51 6.11 8.84 1.59
C LEU A 51 5.10 8.48 2.69
N LYS A 52 5.55 8.41 3.94
CA LYS A 52 4.72 7.98 5.10
C LYS A 52 3.43 8.80 5.24
N THR A 53 3.47 10.11 4.97
CA THR A 53 2.28 10.98 5.00
C THR A 53 1.22 10.51 4.01
N MET A 54 1.61 10.06 2.82
CA MET A 54 0.68 9.53 1.82
C MET A 54 -0.06 8.30 2.39
N TYR A 55 0.63 7.41 3.08
CA TYR A 55 0.02 6.21 3.67
C TYR A 55 -1.00 6.55 4.76
N ILE A 56 -0.74 7.57 5.56
CA ILE A 56 -1.69 8.08 6.57
C ILE A 56 -2.94 8.63 5.89
N VAL A 57 -2.77 9.43 4.83
CA VAL A 57 -3.90 9.97 4.05
C VAL A 57 -4.71 8.84 3.43
N LEU A 58 -4.06 7.87 2.77
CA LEU A 58 -4.75 6.69 2.21
C LEU A 58 -5.50 5.93 3.29
N GLY A 59 -4.92 5.75 4.48
CA GLY A 59 -5.59 5.12 5.62
C GLY A 59 -6.86 5.84 6.05
N ALA A 60 -6.84 7.18 6.10
CA ALA A 60 -8.03 7.97 6.40
C ALA A 60 -9.12 7.80 5.34
N VAL A 61 -8.74 7.79 4.05
CA VAL A 61 -9.70 7.58 2.94
C VAL A 61 -10.29 6.17 2.98
N ILE A 62 -9.48 5.13 3.25
CA ILE A 62 -9.95 3.74 3.43
C ILE A 62 -11.01 3.68 4.54
N PHE A 63 -10.76 4.36 5.66
CA PHE A 63 -11.70 4.38 6.77
C PHE A 63 -13.02 5.07 6.40
N ALA A 64 -12.95 6.20 5.69
CA ALA A 64 -14.14 6.88 5.18
C ALA A 64 -14.95 5.99 4.21
N LEU A 65 -14.27 5.33 3.27
CA LEU A 65 -14.91 4.41 2.33
C LEU A 65 -15.57 3.22 3.01
N LEU A 66 -14.95 2.66 4.06
CA LEU A 66 -15.52 1.61 4.88
C LEU A 66 -16.82 2.06 5.59
N ILE A 67 -16.83 3.29 6.12
CA ILE A 67 -18.04 3.86 6.74
C ILE A 67 -19.18 3.96 5.71
N VAL A 68 -18.87 4.46 4.51
CA VAL A 68 -19.86 4.62 3.44
C VAL A 68 -20.39 3.26 2.98
N LEU A 69 -19.51 2.29 2.72
CA LEU A 69 -19.90 0.93 2.33
C LEU A 69 -20.81 0.26 3.39
N ASN A 70 -20.48 0.42 4.67
CA ASN A 70 -21.28 -0.17 5.74
C ASN A 70 -22.68 0.47 5.87
N ARG A 71 -22.82 1.75 5.50
CA ARG A 71 -24.12 2.46 5.50
C ARG A 71 -25.05 2.01 4.38
N ASN A 72 -24.54 1.39 3.31
CA ASN A 72 -25.39 0.96 2.21
C ASN A 72 -26.27 -0.24 2.60
N ASN A 73 -27.54 -0.05 2.92
CA ASN A 73 -28.42 -1.14 3.38
C ASN A 73 -29.05 -1.96 2.25
N THR A 74 -28.90 -1.56 0.98
CA THR A 74 -29.46 -2.27 -0.18
C THR A 74 -28.61 -3.50 -0.56
N VAL A 75 -27.35 -3.51 -0.16
CA VAL A 75 -26.38 -4.56 -0.50
C VAL A 75 -26.21 -5.55 0.64
N GLU A 76 -26.19 -6.83 0.31
CA GLU A 76 -25.93 -7.92 1.24
C GLU A 76 -24.57 -7.81 1.93
N THR A 77 -24.51 -8.26 3.18
CA THR A 77 -23.29 -8.22 4.00
C THR A 77 -22.11 -8.97 3.35
N GLU A 78 -22.37 -10.07 2.64
CA GLU A 78 -21.34 -10.83 1.95
C GLU A 78 -20.71 -10.06 0.78
N ALA A 79 -21.53 -9.38 -0.03
CA ALA A 79 -21.04 -8.52 -1.12
C ALA A 79 -20.16 -7.37 -0.58
N LYS A 80 -20.55 -6.73 0.53
CA LYS A 80 -19.72 -5.71 1.20
C LYS A 80 -18.38 -6.27 1.68
N ARG A 81 -18.40 -7.45 2.31
CA ARG A 81 -17.19 -8.15 2.76
C ARG A 81 -16.25 -8.39 1.58
N ASN A 82 -16.77 -8.97 0.50
CA ASN A 82 -15.98 -9.34 -0.68
C ASN A 82 -15.40 -8.10 -1.36
N ALA A 83 -16.18 -7.02 -1.49
CA ALA A 83 -15.74 -5.76 -2.05
C ALA A 83 -14.63 -5.12 -1.21
N PHE A 84 -14.81 -5.04 0.12
CA PHE A 84 -13.81 -4.45 1.00
C PHE A 84 -12.51 -5.26 1.05
N VAL A 85 -12.60 -6.59 1.20
CA VAL A 85 -11.41 -7.46 1.20
C VAL A 85 -10.67 -7.38 -0.12
N SER A 86 -11.39 -7.40 -1.26
CA SER A 86 -10.79 -7.27 -2.59
C SER A 86 -10.12 -5.92 -2.76
N PHE A 87 -10.79 -4.83 -2.37
CA PHE A 87 -10.24 -3.48 -2.41
C PHE A 87 -8.93 -3.34 -1.62
N ILE A 88 -8.91 -3.81 -0.37
CA ILE A 88 -7.69 -3.77 0.45
C ILE A 88 -6.60 -4.65 -0.16
N SER A 89 -6.95 -5.86 -0.61
CA SER A 89 -5.97 -6.78 -1.21
C SER A 89 -5.33 -6.18 -2.45
N TRP A 90 -6.12 -5.64 -3.38
CA TRP A 90 -5.61 -4.98 -4.57
C TRP A 90 -4.71 -3.79 -4.24
N THR A 91 -5.13 -2.96 -3.28
CA THR A 91 -4.33 -1.84 -2.78
C THR A 91 -2.97 -2.33 -2.25
N VAL A 92 -2.97 -3.30 -1.33
CA VAL A 92 -1.75 -3.85 -0.73
C VAL A 92 -0.85 -4.48 -1.78
N PHE A 93 -1.39 -5.33 -2.65
CA PHE A 93 -0.59 -6.06 -3.63
C PHE A 93 0.00 -5.14 -4.72
N SER A 94 -0.63 -4.01 -5.01
CA SER A 94 -0.10 -3.03 -5.97
C SER A 94 1.19 -2.34 -5.50
N PHE A 95 1.52 -2.35 -4.21
CA PHE A 95 2.77 -1.81 -3.69
C PHE A 95 4.00 -2.64 -4.15
N PHE A 96 3.88 -3.97 -4.14
CA PHE A 96 5.03 -4.86 -4.31
C PHE A 96 5.74 -4.75 -5.66
N PRO A 97 5.05 -4.63 -6.81
CA PRO A 97 5.74 -4.42 -8.09
C PRO A 97 6.64 -3.18 -8.10
N GLY A 98 6.14 -2.04 -7.60
CA GLY A 98 6.94 -0.81 -7.51
C GLY A 98 8.08 -0.93 -6.50
N TRP A 99 7.87 -1.66 -5.40
CA TRP A 99 8.92 -1.90 -4.40
C TRP A 99 10.03 -2.83 -4.93
N ILE A 100 9.68 -3.89 -5.63
CA ILE A 100 10.65 -4.79 -6.30
C ILE A 100 11.45 -4.01 -7.34
N PHE A 101 10.78 -3.18 -8.15
CA PHE A 101 11.42 -2.33 -9.14
C PHE A 101 12.42 -1.36 -8.47
N HIS A 102 12.00 -0.68 -7.41
CA HIS A 102 12.85 0.21 -6.62
C HIS A 102 14.09 -0.51 -6.06
N LEU A 103 13.90 -1.67 -5.42
CA LEU A 103 14.99 -2.48 -4.87
C LEU A 103 15.97 -2.95 -5.94
N TYR A 104 15.48 -3.36 -7.11
CA TYR A 104 16.32 -3.76 -8.24
C TYR A 104 17.29 -2.65 -8.63
N PHE A 105 16.80 -1.42 -8.78
CA PHE A 105 17.66 -0.29 -9.15
C PHE A 105 18.67 0.05 -8.06
N ILE A 106 18.27 0.07 -6.78
CA ILE A 106 19.20 0.30 -5.68
C ILE A 106 20.32 -0.75 -5.67
N ILE A 107 19.97 -2.04 -5.81
CA ILE A 107 20.95 -3.13 -5.82
C ILE A 107 21.94 -2.96 -6.97
N GLN A 108 21.47 -2.56 -8.17
CA GLN A 108 22.35 -2.29 -9.31
C GLN A 108 23.27 -1.10 -9.05
N THR A 109 22.73 0.01 -8.54
CA THR A 109 23.52 1.20 -8.19
C THR A 109 24.60 0.89 -7.17
N VAL A 110 24.28 0.13 -6.13
CA VAL A 110 25.26 -0.30 -5.11
C VAL A 110 26.38 -1.13 -5.76
N LYS A 111 26.03 -2.17 -6.54
CA LYS A 111 27.01 -3.07 -7.18
C LYS A 111 27.94 -2.36 -8.14
N GLN A 112 27.44 -1.33 -8.83
CA GLN A 112 28.22 -0.56 -9.81
C GLN A 112 28.98 0.60 -9.19
N LYS A 113 28.93 0.78 -7.85
CA LYS A 113 29.44 1.97 -7.16
C LYS A 113 28.90 3.27 -7.77
N GLY A 114 27.65 3.25 -8.21
CA GLY A 114 26.98 4.38 -8.82
C GLY A 114 26.66 5.47 -7.79
N SER A 115 26.42 6.69 -8.29
CA SER A 115 25.97 7.79 -7.43
C SER A 115 24.53 7.56 -6.96
N PHE A 116 24.35 7.40 -5.65
CA PHE A 116 23.01 7.33 -5.04
C PHE A 116 22.23 8.64 -5.21
N MET A 117 22.92 9.78 -5.22
CA MET A 117 22.29 11.08 -5.46
C MET A 117 21.62 11.11 -6.84
N ALA A 118 22.26 10.53 -7.86
CA ALA A 118 21.67 10.41 -9.19
C ALA A 118 20.45 9.47 -9.24
N LEU A 119 20.40 8.45 -8.37
CA LEU A 119 19.23 7.58 -8.24
C LEU A 119 18.09 8.27 -7.48
N GLU A 120 18.41 9.02 -6.41
CA GLU A 120 17.44 9.84 -5.67
C GLU A 120 16.79 10.91 -6.56
N ASP A 121 17.55 11.48 -7.49
CA ASP A 121 17.06 12.47 -8.46
C ASP A 121 16.12 11.85 -9.51
N GLN A 122 16.15 10.52 -9.69
CA GLN A 122 15.19 9.79 -10.52
C GLN A 122 13.92 9.48 -9.73
N PHE A 123 13.14 10.53 -9.47
CA PHE A 123 11.91 10.50 -8.66
C PHE A 123 11.00 9.30 -8.97
N TRP A 124 10.79 8.98 -10.25
CA TRP A 124 9.89 7.92 -10.68
C TRP A 124 10.37 6.51 -10.29
N ILE A 125 11.68 6.28 -10.20
CA ILE A 125 12.27 5.03 -9.70
C ILE A 125 12.23 5.04 -8.17
N TYR A 126 12.65 6.17 -7.59
CA TYR A 126 12.83 6.28 -6.15
C TYR A 126 11.50 6.15 -5.40
N TYR A 127 10.40 6.64 -5.98
CA TYR A 127 9.05 6.55 -5.41
C TYR A 127 8.13 5.57 -6.15
N ALA A 128 8.69 4.61 -6.90
CA ALA A 128 7.91 3.68 -7.73
C ALA A 128 6.83 2.93 -6.93
N HIS A 129 7.16 2.48 -5.71
CA HIS A 129 6.22 1.79 -4.83
C HIS A 129 5.02 2.66 -4.41
N ASP A 130 5.22 3.98 -4.29
CA ASP A 130 4.18 4.93 -3.89
C ASP A 130 3.22 5.19 -5.04
N ILE A 131 3.78 5.33 -6.23
CA ILE A 131 3.02 5.47 -7.48
C ILE A 131 2.16 4.22 -7.69
N THR A 132 2.74 3.02 -7.60
CA THR A 132 1.97 1.79 -7.84
C THR A 132 0.92 1.56 -6.76
N LEU A 133 1.21 1.86 -5.49
CA LEU A 133 0.24 1.82 -4.40
C LEU A 133 -0.94 2.76 -4.65
N PHE A 134 -0.67 4.02 -5.02
CA PHE A 134 -1.70 5.01 -5.29
C PHE A 134 -2.58 4.62 -6.49
N LEU A 135 -1.95 4.10 -7.56
CA LEU A 135 -2.69 3.60 -8.73
C LEU A 135 -3.57 2.41 -8.38
N GLY A 136 -3.03 1.41 -7.67
CA GLY A 136 -3.81 0.24 -7.27
C GLY A 136 -4.95 0.61 -6.33
N PHE A 137 -4.72 1.51 -5.37
CA PHE A 137 -5.76 2.08 -4.52
C PHE A 137 -6.88 2.73 -5.34
N SER A 138 -6.50 3.61 -6.29
CA SER A 138 -7.46 4.37 -7.08
C SER A 138 -8.28 3.47 -8.01
N LEU A 139 -7.63 2.52 -8.69
CA LEU A 139 -8.26 1.55 -9.57
C LEU A 139 -9.19 0.61 -8.78
N ALA A 140 -8.73 0.08 -7.64
CA ALA A 140 -9.56 -0.77 -6.79
C ALA A 140 -10.75 0.00 -6.21
N GLY A 141 -10.55 1.25 -5.80
CA GLY A 141 -11.63 2.12 -5.32
C GLY A 141 -12.69 2.33 -6.40
N TYR A 142 -12.27 2.57 -7.63
CA TYR A 142 -13.17 2.84 -8.76
C TYR A 142 -13.87 1.60 -9.30
N PHE A 143 -13.15 0.49 -9.50
CA PHE A 143 -13.68 -0.71 -10.15
C PHE A 143 -14.31 -1.72 -9.19
N ILE A 144 -13.90 -1.74 -7.92
CA ILE A 144 -14.34 -2.76 -6.95
C ILE A 144 -15.29 -2.14 -5.93
N LEU A 145 -14.86 -1.05 -5.29
CA LEU A 145 -15.58 -0.51 -4.13
C LEU A 145 -16.74 0.40 -4.51
N ARG A 146 -16.53 1.28 -5.50
CA ARG A 146 -17.53 2.25 -5.97
C ARG A 146 -18.84 1.59 -6.44
N PRO A 147 -18.85 0.50 -7.24
CA PRO A 147 -20.08 -0.13 -7.68
C PRO A 147 -20.95 -0.58 -6.50
N VAL A 148 -20.34 -1.21 -5.50
CA VAL A 148 -21.03 -1.74 -4.32
C VAL A 148 -21.50 -0.62 -3.37
N ILE A 149 -20.78 0.50 -3.33
CA ILE A 149 -21.21 1.69 -2.56
C ILE A 149 -22.47 2.32 -3.16
N HIS A 150 -22.60 2.36 -4.49
CA HIS A 150 -23.68 3.06 -5.19
C HIS A 150 -24.78 2.11 -5.68
N GLU A 151 -24.67 0.81 -5.43
CA GLU A 151 -25.68 -0.16 -5.84
C GLU A 151 -27.01 0.13 -5.13
N GLY A 152 -28.07 0.31 -5.93
CA GLY A 152 -29.42 0.62 -5.44
C GLY A 152 -29.62 2.05 -4.94
N GLN A 153 -28.66 2.97 -5.20
CA GLN A 153 -28.86 4.42 -5.12
C GLN A 153 -29.34 4.96 -6.47
#